data_AF-A0A7C5NUM0-F1
#
_entry.id   AF-A0A7C5NUM0-F1
#
_cell.length_a   1.000
_cell.length_b   1.000
_cell.length_c   1.000
_cell.angle_alpha   90.00
_cell.angle_beta   90.00
_cell.angle_gamma   90.00
#
_symmetry.space_group_name_H-M   'P 1'
#
loop_
_entity.id
_entity.type
_entity.pdbx_description
1 polymer ?
#
loop_
_entity_poly.entity_id
_entity_poly.type
_entity_poly.pdbx_seq_one_letter_code
_entity_poly.pdbx_strand_id
1 'polypeptide(L)'
;MGTKQKYTYNDLAIAIGFPDNWAKGEKLRDRIFYSLKITYTQYYKVGHAALLLIRKETGDIEYFDYGRYIAPSKKGRVRSKETDPKLSIPVKAEFDTEGNLNNLFEIMHYLASIADDTHGHGRTYFSVCKNINFDAGKEYINSLIDKGPIKYVTYGISGMNCSSFVTKTLINSV
;
A
#
# COMPACT_ATOMS: atom_id res chain seq x y z
N MET A 1 28.72 17.77 23.04
CA MET A 1 28.22 16.71 22.15
C MET A 1 26.86 16.28 22.67
N GLY A 2 25.77 16.79 22.10
CA GLY A 2 24.43 16.38 22.48
C GLY A 2 24.17 14.95 22.02
N THR A 3 23.82 14.06 22.94
CA THR A 3 23.29 12.74 22.64
C THR A 3 22.02 12.93 21.83
N LYS A 4 22.03 12.57 20.53
CA LYS A 4 20.78 12.43 19.77
C LYS A 4 19.93 11.42 20.51
N GLN A 5 18.79 11.87 21.06
CA GLN A 5 17.77 10.98 21.59
C GLN A 5 17.46 9.94 20.51
N LYS A 6 17.73 8.67 20.81
CA LYS A 6 17.39 7.57 19.93
C LYS A 6 15.88 7.42 20.03
N TYR A 7 15.13 8.03 19.12
CA TYR A 7 13.69 7.84 19.06
C TYR A 7 13.42 6.34 18.94
N THR A 8 12.85 5.74 19.98
CA THR A 8 12.41 4.35 19.96
C THR A 8 11.01 4.35 19.39
N TYR A 9 10.90 4.12 18.09
CA TYR A 9 9.60 3.90 17.48
C TYR A 9 9.10 2.51 17.83
N ASN A 10 7.81 2.40 18.15
CA ASN A 10 7.18 1.17 18.61
C ASN A 10 5.97 0.76 17.76
N ASP A 11 5.63 1.54 16.73
CA ASP A 11 4.51 1.24 15.83
C ASP A 11 4.89 0.18 14.80
N LEU A 12 3.89 -0.28 14.07
CA LEU A 12 4.04 -1.33 13.08
C LEU A 12 3.49 -0.90 11.73
N ALA A 13 4.03 -1.51 10.69
CA ALA A 13 3.42 -1.49 9.37
C ALA A 13 3.28 -2.92 8.85
N ILE A 14 2.27 -3.17 8.02
CA ILE A 14 2.13 -4.44 7.31
C ILE A 14 2.19 -4.13 5.82
N ALA A 15 3.30 -4.52 5.19
CA ALA A 15 3.43 -4.47 3.74
C ALA A 15 2.71 -5.67 3.14
N ILE A 16 1.81 -5.45 2.18
CA ILE A 16 0.94 -6.48 1.62
C ILE A 16 1.13 -6.56 0.10
N GLY A 17 1.16 -7.78 -0.44
CA GLY A 17 1.24 -8.07 -1.86
C GLY A 17 0.14 -9.04 -2.31
N PHE A 18 -0.54 -8.67 -3.38
CA PHE A 18 -1.59 -9.46 -4.05
C PHE A 18 -1.11 -9.85 -5.45
N PRO A 19 -0.31 -10.92 -5.62
CA PRO A 19 0.31 -11.29 -6.90
C PRO A 19 -0.69 -11.71 -7.98
N ASP A 20 -1.94 -12.00 -7.60
CA ASP A 20 -2.93 -12.55 -8.53
C ASP A 20 -3.69 -11.49 -9.34
N ASN A 21 -3.43 -10.21 -9.08
CA ASN A 21 -4.14 -9.11 -9.71
C ASN A 21 -3.66 -8.76 -11.13
N TRP A 22 -4.64 -8.38 -11.93
CA TRP A 22 -4.47 -7.99 -13.32
C TRP A 22 -4.52 -6.48 -13.47
N ALA A 23 -3.66 -5.95 -14.33
CA ALA A 23 -3.69 -4.54 -14.68
C ALA A 23 -3.55 -4.36 -16.19
N LYS A 24 -4.22 -3.34 -16.72
CA LYS A 24 -4.12 -2.98 -18.13
C LYS A 24 -2.75 -2.37 -18.46
N GLY A 25 -2.09 -2.87 -19.50
CA GLY A 25 -0.93 -2.24 -20.10
C GLY A 25 -1.29 -0.92 -20.76
N GLU A 26 -0.45 0.10 -20.60
CA GLU A 26 -0.69 1.44 -21.11
C GLU A 26 0.33 1.89 -22.15
N LYS A 27 1.35 1.07 -22.43
CA LYS A 27 2.42 1.46 -23.34
C LYS A 27 2.04 1.15 -24.78
N LEU A 28 2.56 1.97 -25.70
CA LEU A 28 2.48 1.73 -27.14
C LEU A 28 2.97 0.31 -27.49
N ARG A 29 4.00 -0.17 -26.80
CA ARG A 29 4.47 -1.56 -26.88
C ARG A 29 3.35 -2.58 -26.64
N ASP A 30 2.56 -2.40 -25.59
CA ASP A 30 1.51 -3.36 -25.22
C ASP A 30 0.39 -3.37 -26.28
N ARG A 31 0.09 -2.19 -26.87
CA ARG A 31 -0.81 -2.08 -28.03
C ARG A 31 -0.23 -2.76 -29.26
N ILE A 32 1.07 -2.59 -29.54
CA ILE A 32 1.77 -3.26 -30.65
C ILE A 32 1.73 -4.78 -30.46
N PHE A 33 2.04 -5.28 -29.27
CA PHE A 33 2.01 -6.71 -28.96
C PHE A 33 0.62 -7.31 -29.14
N TYR A 34 -0.42 -6.57 -28.73
CA TYR A 34 -1.80 -6.97 -28.98
C TYR A 34 -2.13 -6.97 -30.48
N SER A 35 -1.80 -5.91 -31.21
CA SER A 35 -2.04 -5.80 -32.67
C SER A 35 -1.30 -6.87 -33.48
N LEU A 36 -0.08 -7.23 -33.06
CA LEU A 36 0.71 -8.31 -33.67
C LEU A 36 0.29 -9.71 -33.20
N LYS A 37 -0.77 -9.83 -32.39
CA LYS A 37 -1.26 -11.09 -31.80
C LYS A 37 -0.20 -11.86 -30.98
N ILE A 38 0.82 -11.14 -30.49
CA ILE A 38 1.80 -11.68 -29.53
C ILE A 38 1.13 -11.90 -28.16
N THR A 39 0.16 -11.04 -27.83
CA THR A 39 -0.68 -11.16 -26.64
C THR A 39 -2.16 -11.16 -27.02
N TYR A 40 -2.96 -12.03 -26.41
CA TYR A 40 -4.40 -12.12 -26.66
C TYR A 40 -5.23 -11.09 -25.88
N THR A 41 -4.61 -10.36 -24.93
CA THR A 41 -5.24 -9.28 -24.18
C THR A 41 -4.23 -8.15 -23.94
N GLN A 42 -4.72 -6.97 -23.57
CA GLN A 42 -3.89 -5.86 -23.06
C GLN A 42 -3.76 -5.87 -21.53
N TYR A 43 -4.17 -6.95 -20.87
CA TYR A 43 -4.12 -7.10 -19.41
C TYR A 43 -3.02 -8.08 -19.03
N TYR A 44 -2.27 -7.72 -17.99
CA TYR A 44 -1.15 -8.50 -17.50
C TYR A 44 -1.32 -8.77 -16.01
N LYS A 45 -0.95 -9.97 -15.60
CA LYS A 45 -0.81 -10.33 -14.18
C LYS A 45 0.44 -9.65 -13.64
N VAL A 46 0.26 -8.54 -12.93
CA VAL A 46 1.37 -7.70 -12.41
C VAL A 46 1.33 -7.54 -10.89
N GLY A 47 0.24 -8.00 -10.27
CA GLY A 47 0.00 -7.87 -8.85
C GLY A 47 -0.43 -6.47 -8.40
N HIS A 48 -0.73 -6.37 -7.10
CA HIS A 48 -1.00 -5.12 -6.38
C HIS A 48 -0.24 -5.12 -5.05
N ALA A 49 0.02 -3.94 -4.51
CA ALA A 49 0.66 -3.79 -3.20
C ALA A 49 -0.04 -2.71 -2.38
N ALA A 50 -0.18 -2.97 -1.09
CA ALA A 50 -0.83 -2.09 -0.13
C ALA A 50 -0.03 -2.04 1.18
N LEU A 51 -0.41 -1.10 2.04
CA LEU A 51 0.21 -0.86 3.33
C LEU A 51 -0.87 -0.72 4.39
N LEU A 52 -0.67 -1.39 5.53
CA LEU A 52 -1.31 -1.00 6.78
C LEU A 52 -0.30 -0.23 7.62
N LEU A 53 -0.68 0.93 8.16
CA LEU A 53 0.01 1.55 9.29
C LEU A 53 -0.76 1.24 10.56
N ILE A 54 -0.06 0.85 11.63
CA ILE A 54 -0.65 0.42 12.89
C ILE A 54 -0.06 1.23 14.04
N ARG A 55 -0.86 2.07 14.70
CA ARG A 55 -0.44 2.77 15.91
C ARG A 55 -0.55 1.81 17.09
N LYS A 56 0.57 1.50 17.73
CA LYS A 56 0.61 0.48 18.80
C LYS A 56 -0.15 0.92 20.05
N GLU A 57 -0.10 2.20 20.40
CA GLU A 57 -0.76 2.76 21.58
C GLU A 57 -2.29 2.60 21.56
N THR A 58 -2.92 2.84 20.41
CA THR A 58 -4.38 2.84 20.26
C THR A 58 -4.92 1.58 19.57
N GLY A 59 -4.04 0.78 18.97
CA GLY A 59 -4.40 -0.31 18.08
C GLY A 59 -5.03 0.16 16.76
N ASP A 60 -4.94 1.45 16.41
CA ASP A 60 -5.53 1.97 15.17
C ASP A 60 -4.81 1.39 13.95
N ILE A 61 -5.59 0.95 12.97
CA ILE A 61 -5.11 0.43 11.69
C ILE A 61 -5.59 1.33 10.57
N GLU A 62 -4.68 1.79 9.72
CA GLU A 62 -5.00 2.59 8.54
C GLU A 62 -4.48 1.93 7.26
N TYR A 63 -5.40 1.69 6.33
CA TYR A 63 -5.10 1.12 5.02
C TYR A 63 -4.73 2.21 4.00
N PHE A 64 -3.69 1.93 3.23
CA PHE A 64 -3.28 2.74 2.09
C PHE A 64 -2.85 1.89 0.91
N ASP A 65 -3.14 2.37 -0.29
CA ASP A 65 -2.49 1.89 -1.50
C ASP A 65 -2.30 3.02 -2.53
N TYR A 66 -1.58 2.70 -3.59
CA TYR A 66 -1.36 3.61 -4.71
C TYR A 66 -1.64 2.90 -6.03
N GLY A 67 -2.42 3.54 -6.89
CA GLY A 67 -2.79 2.95 -8.17
C GLY A 67 -3.55 3.92 -9.06
N ARG A 68 -3.97 3.42 -10.22
CA ARG A 68 -4.67 4.21 -11.25
C ARG A 68 -6.18 4.30 -10.96
N TYR A 69 -6.54 4.76 -9.76
CA TYR A 69 -7.93 4.82 -9.29
C TYR A 69 -8.56 6.17 -9.60
N ILE A 70 -9.55 6.22 -10.49
CA ILE A 70 -10.25 7.48 -10.88
C ILE A 70 -9.22 8.62 -11.07
N ALA A 71 -8.14 8.33 -11.79
CA ALA A 71 -6.99 9.21 -11.95
C ALA A 71 -6.85 9.62 -13.42
N PRO A 72 -6.27 10.80 -13.73
CA PRO A 72 -5.96 11.18 -15.10
C PRO A 72 -5.06 10.15 -15.78
N SER A 73 -5.13 10.11 -17.12
CA SER A 73 -4.32 9.20 -17.93
C SER A 73 -2.84 9.24 -17.55
N LYS A 74 -2.20 8.07 -17.40
CA LYS A 74 -0.80 7.87 -17.00
C LYS A 74 -0.46 8.33 -15.57
N LYS A 75 -1.45 8.62 -14.74
CA LYS A 75 -1.28 9.00 -13.34
C LYS A 75 -1.96 8.00 -12.41
N GLY A 76 -1.48 7.93 -11.18
CA GLY A 76 -2.11 7.25 -10.06
C GLY A 76 -2.31 8.20 -8.90
N ARG A 77 -3.09 7.77 -7.91
CA ARG A 77 -3.29 8.49 -6.65
C ARG A 77 -3.15 7.53 -5.48
N VAL A 78 -2.84 8.09 -4.32
CA VAL A 78 -2.95 7.37 -3.05
C VAL A 78 -4.43 7.26 -2.67
N ARG A 79 -4.82 6.14 -2.09
CA ARG A 79 -6.12 5.96 -1.44
C ARG A 79 -5.96 5.79 0.06
N SER A 80 -6.94 6.27 0.80
CA SER A 80 -7.03 6.19 2.25
C SER A 80 -8.50 6.19 2.68
N LYS A 81 -8.81 5.94 3.95
CA LYS A 81 -10.20 6.02 4.45
C LYS A 81 -10.84 7.40 4.25
N GLU A 82 -10.05 8.48 4.21
CA GLU A 82 -10.54 9.85 4.04
C GLU A 82 -10.95 10.14 2.59
N THR A 83 -10.27 9.53 1.62
CA THR A 83 -10.55 9.70 0.18
C THR A 83 -11.43 8.59 -0.40
N ASP A 84 -11.42 7.43 0.24
CA ASP A 84 -12.16 6.23 -0.14
C ASP A 84 -12.72 5.57 1.17
N PRO A 85 -13.90 6.00 1.66
CA PRO A 85 -14.44 5.59 2.96
C PRO A 85 -14.59 4.08 3.18
N LYS A 86 -14.74 3.32 2.09
CA LYS A 86 -14.82 1.85 2.14
C LYS A 86 -13.51 1.17 2.53
N LEU A 87 -12.39 1.89 2.52
CA LEU A 87 -11.08 1.39 2.96
C LEU A 87 -10.88 1.50 4.48
N SER A 88 -11.93 1.84 5.23
CA SER A 88 -11.88 1.89 6.69
C SER A 88 -11.65 0.50 7.30
N ILE A 89 -10.76 0.42 8.29
CA ILE A 89 -10.47 -0.80 9.05
C ILE A 89 -11.00 -0.61 10.49
N PRO A 90 -12.16 -1.20 10.84
CA PRO A 90 -12.75 -1.07 12.18
C PRO A 90 -12.08 -2.00 13.21
N VAL A 91 -11.39 -3.05 12.75
CA VAL A 91 -10.62 -3.96 13.59
C VAL A 91 -9.47 -3.20 14.24
N LYS A 92 -9.26 -3.42 15.54
CA LYS A 92 -8.10 -2.89 16.28
C LYS A 92 -6.98 -3.92 16.30
N ALA A 93 -5.74 -3.45 16.24
CA ALA A 93 -4.59 -4.28 16.49
C ALA A 93 -4.45 -4.57 17.99
N GLU A 94 -4.34 -5.86 18.32
CA GLU A 94 -4.14 -6.33 19.68
C GLU A 94 -2.71 -6.81 19.86
N PHE A 95 -2.11 -6.52 21.01
CA PHE A 95 -0.73 -6.87 21.31
C PHE A 95 -0.64 -7.76 22.54
N ASP A 96 0.23 -8.76 22.49
CA ASP A 96 0.53 -9.62 23.64
C ASP A 96 1.41 -8.88 24.68
N THR A 97 1.70 -9.56 25.80
CA THR A 97 2.54 -9.03 26.88
C THR A 97 3.98 -8.76 26.46
N GLU A 98 4.45 -9.38 25.38
CA GLU A 98 5.77 -9.16 24.79
C GLU A 98 5.74 -8.03 23.74
N GLY A 99 4.56 -7.49 23.45
CA GLY A 99 4.33 -6.42 22.49
C GLY A 99 4.29 -6.89 21.03
N ASN A 100 4.08 -8.17 20.76
CA ASN A 100 3.85 -8.70 19.42
C ASN A 100 2.37 -8.60 19.03
N LEU A 101 2.10 -8.44 17.74
CA LEU A 101 0.74 -8.42 17.19
C LEU A 101 0.09 -9.80 17.32
N ASN A 102 -1.02 -9.88 18.07
CA ASN A 102 -1.67 -11.13 18.45
C ASN A 102 -2.85 -11.51 17.54
N ASN A 103 -3.53 -10.53 16.92
CA ASN A 103 -4.71 -10.77 16.08
C ASN A 103 -4.47 -10.57 14.58
N LEU A 104 -3.26 -10.88 14.09
CA LEU A 104 -2.90 -10.73 12.68
C LEU A 104 -3.86 -11.44 11.72
N PHE A 105 -4.31 -12.65 12.08
CA PHE A 105 -5.25 -13.41 11.25
C PHE A 105 -6.61 -12.72 11.13
N GLU A 106 -7.11 -12.11 12.20
CA GLU A 106 -8.36 -11.35 12.18
C GLU A 106 -8.25 -10.15 11.25
N ILE A 107 -7.15 -9.39 11.34
CA ILE A 107 -6.87 -8.24 10.46
C ILE A 107 -6.82 -8.68 8.99
N MET A 108 -6.12 -9.79 8.69
CA MET A 108 -6.05 -10.32 7.33
C MET A 108 -7.40 -10.86 6.82
N HIS A 109 -8.20 -11.50 7.68
CA HIS A 109 -9.55 -11.94 7.35
C HIS A 109 -10.47 -10.78 7.04
N TYR A 110 -10.39 -9.68 7.81
CA TYR A 110 -11.13 -8.47 7.51
C TYR A 110 -10.72 -7.89 6.15
N LEU A 111 -9.42 -7.76 5.87
CA LEU A 111 -8.96 -7.30 4.56
C LEU A 111 -9.47 -8.17 3.40
N ALA A 112 -9.49 -9.48 3.58
CA ALA A 112 -10.04 -10.40 2.59
C ALA A 112 -11.55 -10.18 2.38
N SER A 113 -12.30 -9.81 3.43
CA SER A 113 -13.74 -9.51 3.34
C SER A 113 -14.05 -8.24 2.54
N ILE A 114 -13.09 -7.31 2.44
CA ILE A 114 -13.21 -6.06 1.66
C ILE A 114 -12.32 -6.08 0.41
N ALA A 115 -12.03 -7.28 -0.13
CA ALA A 115 -11.15 -7.46 -1.28
C ALA A 115 -11.63 -6.70 -2.53
N ASP A 116 -12.95 -6.57 -2.71
CA ASP A 116 -13.55 -5.80 -3.82
C ASP A 116 -13.15 -4.32 -3.78
N ASP A 117 -13.09 -3.72 -2.58
CA ASP A 117 -12.78 -2.29 -2.40
C ASP A 117 -11.26 -2.04 -2.40
N THR A 118 -10.50 -2.95 -1.79
CA THR A 118 -9.02 -2.88 -1.76
C THR A 118 -8.38 -3.31 -3.08
N HIS A 119 -9.14 -3.97 -3.96
CA HIS A 119 -8.65 -4.74 -5.09
C HIS A 119 -7.63 -5.81 -4.63
N GLY A 120 -7.79 -6.37 -3.43
CA GLY A 120 -6.87 -7.31 -2.80
C GLY A 120 -7.20 -8.77 -3.02
N HIS A 121 -7.58 -9.17 -4.24
CA HIS A 121 -8.05 -10.54 -4.51
C HIS A 121 -6.92 -11.57 -4.62
N GLY A 122 -7.30 -12.83 -4.35
CA GLY A 122 -6.45 -14.00 -4.56
C GLY A 122 -5.48 -14.23 -3.42
N ARG A 123 -4.32 -14.80 -3.72
CA ARG A 123 -3.30 -15.08 -2.70
C ARG A 123 -2.80 -13.76 -2.13
N THR A 124 -2.62 -13.72 -0.82
CA THR A 124 -2.10 -12.57 -0.10
C THR A 124 -0.78 -12.94 0.57
N TYR A 125 0.25 -12.14 0.33
CA TYR A 125 1.52 -12.20 1.03
C TYR A 125 1.66 -10.94 1.87
N PHE A 126 2.22 -11.06 3.07
CA PHE A 126 2.44 -9.90 3.93
C PHE A 126 3.75 -10.01 4.71
N SER A 127 4.26 -8.88 5.16
CA SER A 127 5.39 -8.78 6.08
C SER A 127 5.10 -7.75 7.15
N VAL A 128 5.31 -8.11 8.42
CA VAL A 128 5.14 -7.20 9.56
C VAL A 128 6.45 -6.47 9.82
N CYS A 129 6.45 -5.17 9.56
CA CYS A 129 7.57 -4.26 9.82
C CYS A 129 7.39 -3.64 11.21
N LYS A 130 8.29 -3.98 12.15
CA LYS A 130 8.30 -3.44 13.52
C LYS A 130 9.17 -2.18 13.60
N ASN A 131 8.98 -1.40 14.67
CA ASN A 131 9.79 -0.24 15.02
C ASN A 131 9.72 0.88 13.97
N ILE A 132 8.52 1.13 13.43
CA ILE A 132 8.26 2.27 12.55
C ILE A 132 7.59 3.40 13.33
N ASN A 133 7.70 4.62 12.82
CA ASN A 133 6.99 5.81 13.30
C ASN A 133 5.70 5.96 12.50
N PHE A 134 4.54 5.75 13.15
CA PHE A 134 3.24 5.90 12.48
C PHE A 134 3.06 7.31 11.90
N ASP A 135 3.36 8.33 12.69
CA ASP A 135 3.12 9.72 12.33
C ASP A 135 4.00 10.17 11.15
N ALA A 136 5.27 9.79 11.13
CA ALA A 136 6.16 10.09 10.00
C ALA A 136 5.70 9.39 8.71
N GLY A 137 5.27 8.12 8.81
CA GLY A 137 4.71 7.40 7.67
C GLY A 137 3.42 8.04 7.15
N LYS A 138 2.51 8.42 8.06
CA LYS A 138 1.25 9.10 7.72
C LYS A 138 1.50 10.49 7.14
N GLU A 139 2.46 11.25 7.66
CA GLU A 139 2.86 12.55 7.12
C GLU A 139 3.39 12.42 5.69
N TYR A 140 4.26 11.44 5.44
CA TYR A 140 4.73 11.15 4.09
C TYR A 140 3.57 10.82 3.15
N ILE A 141 2.66 9.93 3.56
CA ILE A 141 1.46 9.60 2.79
C ILE A 141 0.60 10.84 2.50
N ASN A 142 0.30 11.64 3.52
CA ASN A 142 -0.50 12.84 3.38
C ASN A 142 0.14 13.83 2.39
N SER A 143 1.47 13.98 2.42
CA SER A 143 2.18 14.80 1.43
C SER A 143 1.96 14.33 -0.02
N LEU A 144 1.77 13.02 -0.24
CA LEU A 144 1.44 12.45 -1.54
C LEU A 144 -0.02 12.68 -1.92
N ILE A 145 -0.94 12.60 -0.95
CA ILE A 145 -2.36 12.88 -1.13
C ILE A 145 -2.53 14.36 -1.52
N ASP A 146 -1.91 15.28 -0.79
CA ASP A 146 -1.96 16.73 -1.01
C ASP A 146 -1.39 17.13 -2.38
N LYS A 147 -0.37 16.40 -2.85
CA LYS A 147 0.19 16.57 -4.19
C LYS A 147 -0.78 16.18 -5.31
N GLY A 148 -1.83 15.42 -4.99
CA GLY A 148 -2.79 14.90 -5.95
C GLY A 148 -2.20 13.81 -6.87
N PRO A 149 -2.79 13.58 -8.06
CA PRO A 149 -2.36 12.50 -8.95
C PRO A 149 -0.90 12.62 -9.41
N ILE A 150 -0.11 11.57 -9.16
CA ILE A 150 1.32 11.45 -9.47
C ILE A 150 1.50 10.59 -10.72
N LYS A 151 2.56 10.83 -11.50
CA LYS A 151 2.90 10.00 -12.66
C LYS A 151 3.06 8.53 -12.28
N TYR A 152 2.27 7.66 -12.91
CA TYR A 152 2.37 6.21 -12.75
C TYR A 152 3.50 5.64 -13.60
N VAL A 153 4.34 4.79 -13.02
CA VAL A 153 5.42 4.11 -13.76
C VAL A 153 5.49 2.63 -13.41
N THR A 154 5.55 1.76 -14.42
CA THR A 154 5.74 0.32 -14.21
C THR A 154 7.13 0.02 -13.60
N TYR A 155 8.14 0.79 -14.00
CA TYR A 155 9.53 0.68 -13.58
C TYR A 155 10.22 2.05 -13.77
N GLY A 156 11.14 2.40 -12.86
CA GLY A 156 11.94 3.64 -12.95
C GLY A 156 11.91 4.50 -11.67
N ILE A 157 12.87 5.41 -11.57
CA ILE A 157 13.11 6.25 -10.38
C ILE A 157 12.17 7.48 -10.35
N SER A 158 11.79 8.00 -11.54
CA SER A 158 10.92 9.16 -11.69
C SER A 158 9.46 8.73 -11.88
N GLY A 159 8.72 8.70 -10.77
CA GLY A 159 7.30 8.32 -10.71
C GLY A 159 6.98 7.42 -9.52
N MET A 160 5.80 6.80 -9.56
CA MET A 160 5.36 5.87 -8.52
C MET A 160 4.51 4.73 -9.09
N ASN A 161 4.58 3.57 -8.45
CA ASN A 161 3.66 2.44 -8.50
C ASN A 161 3.36 1.94 -7.08
N CYS A 162 2.42 1.00 -6.95
CA CYS A 162 1.99 0.43 -5.67
C CYS A 162 3.17 -0.06 -4.81
N SER A 163 4.09 -0.85 -5.37
CA SER A 163 5.24 -1.37 -4.62
C SER A 163 6.19 -0.26 -4.18
N SER A 164 6.53 0.69 -5.06
CA SER A 164 7.39 1.81 -4.72
C SER A 164 6.76 2.76 -3.69
N PHE A 165 5.42 2.88 -3.68
CA PHE A 165 4.68 3.63 -2.66
C PHE A 165 4.86 2.98 -1.29
N VAL A 166 4.64 1.66 -1.18
CA VAL A 166 4.87 0.90 0.05
C VAL A 166 6.31 1.06 0.53
N THR A 167 7.30 0.82 -0.35
CA THR A 167 8.72 0.94 0.00
C THR A 167 9.10 2.34 0.45
N LYS A 168 8.70 3.38 -0.28
CA LYS A 168 9.03 4.77 0.09
C LYS A 168 8.36 5.19 1.40
N THR A 169 7.14 4.74 1.66
CA THR A 169 6.47 5.02 2.93
C THR A 169 7.24 4.40 4.09
N LEU A 170 7.61 3.12 3.98
CA LEU A 170 8.41 2.45 5.01
C LEU A 170 9.76 3.15 5.27
N ILE A 171 10.44 3.61 4.21
CA ILE A 171 11.70 4.37 4.33
C ILE A 171 11.49 5.71 5.06
N ASN A 172 10.35 6.37 4.86
CA ASN A 172 10.01 7.63 5.55
C ASN A 172 9.33 7.41 6.90
N SER A 173 9.25 6.16 7.38
CA SER A 173 8.67 5.79 8.68
C SER A 173 9.75 5.38 9.70
N VAL A 174 11.03 5.69 9.48
CA VAL A 174 12.17 5.33 10.35
C VAL A 174 13.14 6.48 10.56
#